data_AF-A0A7S2DFY0-F1
#
_entry.id   AF-A0A7S2DFY0-F1
#
_cell.length_a   1.000
_cell.length_b   1.000
_cell.length_c   1.000
_cell.angle_alpha   90.00
_cell.angle_beta   90.00
_cell.angle_gamma   90.00
#
_symmetry.space_group_name_H-M   'P 1'
#
loop_
_entity.id
_entity.type
_entity.pdbx_description
1 polymer ?
#
loop_
_entity_poly.entity_id
_entity_poly.type
_entity_poly.pdbx_seq_one_letter_code
_entity_poly.pdbx_strand_id
1 'polypeptide(L)'
;DILAITPLALRAALNWEMTGHGAEDGILEPETKFLLAIVPVLRLMKTIRRFERFRLLMKALELCAEALPICLFSLMMLTLVFGGLIYMVEPPENIGSLPQALWLTIVTMTTVGYGDIVPQSAAGNCIVAV
;
A
#
# COMPACT_ATOMS: atom_id res chain seq x y z
N ASP A 1 -20.52 10.72 18.94
CA ASP A 1 -20.95 11.96 18.25
C ASP A 1 -19.84 12.97 17.93
N ILE A 2 -18.75 13.09 18.70
CA ILE A 2 -17.63 14.01 18.40
C ILE A 2 -16.89 13.68 17.08
N LEU A 3 -16.61 12.39 16.86
CA LEU A 3 -16.04 11.86 15.61
C LEU A 3 -16.92 12.06 14.38
N ALA A 4 -18.18 12.50 14.58
CA ALA A 4 -19.07 12.74 13.47
C ALA A 4 -18.89 14.11 12.83
N ILE A 5 -18.50 15.08 13.65
CA ILE A 5 -18.35 16.48 13.33
C ILE A 5 -16.92 16.76 12.85
N THR A 6 -15.94 15.93 13.23
CA THR A 6 -14.52 16.09 12.86
C THR A 6 -14.24 16.33 11.38
N PRO A 7 -14.75 15.56 10.38
CA PRO A 7 -14.47 15.86 8.97
C PRO A 7 -15.16 17.12 8.48
N LEU A 8 -16.29 17.51 9.10
CA LEU A 8 -17.01 18.75 8.75
C LEU A 8 -16.32 19.97 9.37
N ALA A 9 -15.91 19.87 10.63
CA ALA A 9 -15.15 20.88 11.36
C ALA A 9 -13.74 21.05 10.78
N LEU A 10 -13.07 19.97 10.38
CA LEU A 10 -11.78 20.02 9.70
C LEU A 10 -11.90 20.68 8.32
N ARG A 11 -12.94 20.33 7.54
CA ARG A 11 -13.23 21.02 6.28
C ARG A 11 -13.56 22.49 6.50
N ALA A 12 -14.38 22.80 7.51
CA ALA A 12 -14.78 24.17 7.80
C ALA A 12 -13.60 25.01 8.30
N ALA A 13 -12.73 24.46 9.16
CA ALA A 13 -11.52 25.12 9.64
C ALA A 13 -10.52 25.37 8.50
N LEU A 14 -10.25 24.36 7.66
CA LEU A 14 -9.37 24.49 6.50
C LEU A 14 -9.94 25.45 5.45
N ASN A 15 -11.26 25.41 5.21
CA ASN A 15 -11.92 26.33 4.30
C ASN A 15 -11.97 27.76 4.86
N TRP A 16 -12.09 27.91 6.19
CA TRP A 16 -12.11 29.20 6.88
C TRP A 16 -10.74 29.89 6.87
N GLU A 17 -9.67 29.15 7.15
CA GLU A 17 -8.29 29.66 7.00
C GLU A 17 -8.00 30.10 5.56
N MET A 18 -8.44 29.33 4.56
CA MET A 18 -8.27 29.69 3.16
C MET A 18 -9.15 30.87 2.69
N THR A 19 -10.26 31.16 3.37
CA THR A 19 -11.12 32.32 3.01
C THR A 19 -10.62 33.61 3.68
N GLY A 20 -9.79 33.53 4.72
CA GLY A 20 -9.23 34.67 5.46
C GLY A 20 -7.95 35.27 4.86
N HIS A 21 -7.23 34.52 4.02
CA HIS A 21 -6.10 35.02 3.23
C HIS A 21 -6.41 34.89 1.74
N GLY A 22 -6.85 36.01 1.15
CA GLY A 22 -6.68 36.34 -0.26
C GLY A 22 -7.13 35.30 -1.29
N ALA A 23 -8.25 35.57 -1.94
CA ALA A 23 -8.69 34.95 -3.20
C ALA A 23 -7.76 35.27 -4.40
N GLU A 24 -6.47 35.50 -4.19
CA GLU A 24 -5.50 35.89 -5.20
C GLU A 24 -4.21 35.09 -4.98
N ASP A 25 -4.25 33.79 -5.29
CA ASP A 25 -3.18 33.08 -5.99
C ASP A 25 -3.60 31.61 -6.16
N GLY A 26 -3.84 31.22 -7.40
CA GLY A 26 -4.25 29.87 -7.81
C GLY A 26 -3.16 28.81 -7.66
N ILE A 27 -2.37 28.87 -6.58
CA ILE A 27 -1.33 27.89 -6.22
C ILE A 27 -1.56 27.49 -4.77
N LEU A 28 -2.58 26.67 -4.53
CA LEU A 28 -2.70 25.94 -3.27
C LEU A 28 -1.39 25.17 -3.04
N GLU A 29 -0.69 25.48 -1.94
CA GLU A 29 0.47 24.73 -1.47
C GLU A 29 0.16 23.21 -1.46
N PRO A 30 1.12 22.35 -1.85
CA PRO A 30 0.88 20.91 -2.03
C PRO A 30 0.35 20.23 -0.76
N GLU A 31 0.70 20.73 0.41
CA GLU A 31 0.24 20.29 1.72
C GLU A 31 -1.28 20.52 1.94
N THR A 32 -1.81 21.67 1.50
CA THR A 32 -3.23 22.00 1.67
C THR A 32 -4.11 21.18 0.72
N LYS A 33 -3.63 20.90 -0.49
CA LYS A 33 -4.31 19.99 -1.44
C LYS A 33 -4.42 18.57 -0.86
N PHE A 34 -3.36 18.08 -0.23
CA PHE A 34 -3.34 16.77 0.42
C PHE A 34 -4.33 16.68 1.58
N LEU A 35 -4.38 17.71 2.44
CA LEU A 35 -5.34 17.78 3.55
C LEU A 35 -6.80 17.80 3.06
N LEU A 36 -7.10 18.55 1.99
CA LEU A 36 -8.43 18.57 1.38
C LEU A 36 -8.82 17.24 0.74
N ALA A 37 -7.86 16.51 0.15
CA ALA A 37 -8.08 15.19 -0.43
C ALA A 37 -8.33 14.08 0.62
N ILE A 38 -7.80 14.25 1.84
CA ILE A 38 -7.99 13.31 2.96
C ILE A 38 -9.41 13.38 3.54
N VAL A 39 -10.03 14.57 3.59
CA VAL A 39 -11.35 14.78 4.20
C VAL A 39 -12.45 13.83 3.64
N PRO A 40 -12.58 13.64 2.31
CA PRO A 40 -13.49 12.65 1.72
C PRO A 40 -13.20 11.20 2.15
N VAL A 41 -11.92 10.81 2.24
CA VAL A 41 -11.51 9.46 2.66
C VAL A 41 -11.92 9.19 4.11
N LEU A 42 -11.71 10.16 4.99
CA LEU A 42 -12.15 10.08 6.40
C LEU A 42 -13.67 9.95 6.54
N ARG A 43 -14.43 10.63 5.67
CA ARG A 43 -15.89 10.51 5.64
C ARG A 43 -16.34 9.09 5.24
N LEU A 44 -15.69 8.50 4.24
CA LEU A 44 -15.99 7.13 3.79
C LEU A 44 -15.71 6.11 4.91
N MET A 45 -14.55 6.23 5.55
CA MET A 45 -14.13 5.36 6.66
C MET A 45 -15.11 5.41 7.85
N LYS A 46 -15.72 6.58 8.11
CA LYS A 46 -16.76 6.73 9.14
C LYS A 46 -18.08 6.04 8.76
N THR A 47 -18.47 6.06 7.49
CA THR A 47 -19.68 5.38 7.01
C THR A 47 -19.57 3.87 7.18
N ILE A 48 -18.39 3.31 6.95
CA ILE A 48 -18.06 1.89 7.16
C ILE A 48 -18.34 1.47 8.61
N ARG A 49 -18.03 2.33 9.60
CA ARG A 49 -18.26 2.06 11.04
C ARG A 49 -19.74 2.02 11.45
N ARG A 50 -20.67 2.54 10.64
CA ARG A 50 -22.12 2.48 10.92
C ARG A 50 -22.76 1.16 10.52
N PHE A 51 -22.08 0.33 9.74
CA PHE A 51 -22.52 -1.02 9.46
C PHE A 51 -22.08 -1.93 10.60
N GLU A 52 -23.01 -2.43 11.41
CA GLU A 52 -22.71 -3.41 12.48
C GLU A 52 -21.93 -4.63 11.95
N ARG A 53 -22.15 -5.00 10.68
CA ARG A 53 -21.43 -6.06 9.97
C ARG A 53 -19.92 -5.78 9.82
N PHE A 54 -19.50 -4.52 9.75
CA PHE A 54 -18.08 -4.17 9.72
C PHE A 54 -17.39 -4.47 11.05
N ARG A 55 -18.11 -4.35 12.18
CA ARG A 55 -17.56 -4.70 13.48
C ARG A 55 -17.29 -6.21 13.61
N LEU A 56 -18.13 -7.04 13.00
CA LEU A 56 -17.90 -8.48 12.88
C LEU A 56 -16.67 -8.78 12.00
N LEU A 57 -16.54 -8.10 10.85
CA LEU A 57 -15.35 -8.23 9.98
C LEU A 57 -14.07 -7.80 10.70
N MET A 58 -14.07 -6.66 11.40
CA MET A 58 -12.92 -6.18 12.16
C MET A 58 -12.53 -7.17 13.27
N LYS A 59 -13.52 -7.76 13.95
CA LYS A 59 -13.25 -8.77 14.98
C LYS A 59 -12.70 -10.07 14.39
N ALA A 60 -13.19 -10.48 13.23
CA ALA A 60 -12.62 -11.61 12.49
C ALA A 60 -11.19 -11.31 12.01
N LEU A 61 -10.92 -10.09 11.53
CA LEU A 61 -9.58 -9.65 11.17
C LEU A 61 -8.64 -9.60 12.37
N GLU A 62 -9.10 -9.13 13.53
CA GLU A 62 -8.31 -9.09 14.77
C GLU A 62 -7.93 -10.51 15.23
N LEU A 63 -8.86 -11.47 15.13
CA LEU A 63 -8.57 -12.88 15.38
C LEU A 63 -7.58 -13.46 14.36
N CYS A 64 -7.71 -13.13 13.08
CA CYS A 64 -6.77 -13.58 12.04
C CYS A 64 -5.41 -12.85 12.10
N ALA A 65 -5.37 -11.64 12.66
CA ALA A 65 -4.17 -10.81 12.74
C ALA A 65 -3.10 -11.42 13.64
N GLU A 66 -3.48 -12.31 14.57
CA GLU A 66 -2.51 -13.07 15.38
C GLU A 66 -1.63 -13.99 14.52
N ALA A 67 -2.18 -14.60 13.47
CA ALA A 67 -1.46 -15.48 12.54
C ALA A 67 -0.80 -14.74 11.37
N LEU A 68 -1.15 -13.48 11.13
CA LEU A 68 -0.68 -12.71 9.99
C LEU A 68 0.84 -12.41 10.02
N PRO A 69 1.46 -12.06 11.18
CA PRO A 69 2.91 -11.84 11.28
C PRO A 69 3.74 -13.04 10.88
N ILE A 70 3.34 -14.26 11.26
CA ILE A 70 4.11 -15.47 10.93
C ILE A 70 4.03 -15.80 9.44
N CYS A 71 2.87 -15.61 8.82
CA CYS A 71 2.72 -15.72 7.37
C CYS A 71 3.58 -14.69 6.63
N LEU A 72 3.52 -13.41 7.03
CA LEU A 72 4.35 -12.36 6.42
C LEU A 72 5.85 -12.62 6.61
N PHE A 73 6.25 -13.10 7.79
CA PHE A 73 7.64 -13.48 8.07
C PHE A 73 8.10 -14.61 7.14
N SER A 74 7.29 -15.68 6.98
CA SER A 74 7.61 -16.76 6.06
C SER A 74 7.72 -16.29 4.60
N LEU A 75 6.81 -15.42 4.16
CA LEU A 75 6.84 -14.86 2.81
C LEU A 75 8.09 -14.00 2.60
N MET A 76 8.50 -13.24 3.62
CA MET A 76 9.72 -12.43 3.55
C MET A 76 11.00 -13.26 3.51
N MET A 77 11.06 -14.34 4.28
CA MET A 77 12.17 -15.29 4.20
C MET A 77 12.26 -15.94 2.82
N LEU A 78 11.14 -16.41 2.26
CA LEU A 78 11.12 -16.97 0.90
C LEU A 78 11.55 -15.93 -0.14
N THR A 79 11.05 -14.70 -0.01
CA THR A 79 11.39 -13.59 -0.90
C THR A 79 12.89 -13.30 -0.90
N LEU A 80 13.53 -13.26 0.27
CA LEU A 80 14.97 -13.02 0.38
C LEU A 80 15.80 -14.15 -0.23
N VAL A 81 15.39 -15.41 -0.01
CA VAL A 81 16.10 -16.58 -0.55
C VAL A 81 15.98 -16.63 -2.07
N PHE A 82 14.75 -16.61 -2.60
CA PHE A 82 14.53 -16.71 -4.04
C PHE A 82 14.97 -15.45 -4.80
N GLY A 83 14.81 -14.26 -4.22
CA GLY A 83 15.31 -13.02 -4.80
C GLY A 83 16.83 -12.99 -4.88
N GLY A 84 17.54 -13.53 -3.88
CA GLY A 84 18.99 -13.70 -3.93
C GLY A 84 19.42 -14.69 -5.01
N LEU A 85 18.72 -15.82 -5.16
CA LEU A 85 19.00 -16.82 -6.21
C LEU A 85 18.79 -16.24 -7.61
N ILE A 86 17.69 -15.52 -7.82
CA ILE A 86 17.40 -14.86 -9.10
C ILE A 86 18.48 -13.84 -9.44
N TYR A 87 18.89 -13.01 -8.47
CA TYR A 87 19.96 -12.03 -8.67
C TYR A 87 21.29 -12.68 -9.06
N MET A 88 21.57 -13.89 -8.57
CA MET A 88 22.82 -14.60 -8.87
C MET A 88 22.81 -15.32 -10.22
N VAL A 89 21.64 -15.77 -10.68
CA VAL A 89 21.46 -16.57 -11.89
C VAL A 89 21.18 -15.70 -13.13
N GLU A 90 20.56 -14.53 -12.94
CA GLU A 90 20.21 -13.63 -14.03
C GLU A 90 21.39 -12.73 -14.43
N PRO A 91 21.51 -12.41 -15.73
CA PRO A 91 22.52 -11.48 -16.21
C PRO A 91 22.23 -10.04 -15.72
N PRO A 92 23.27 -9.23 -15.43
CA PRO A 92 23.12 -7.87 -14.91
C PRO A 92 22.33 -6.93 -15.83
N GLU A 93 22.26 -7.23 -17.12
CA GLU A 93 21.52 -6.45 -18.11
C GLU A 93 20.00 -6.55 -17.93
N ASN A 94 19.49 -7.65 -17.35
CA ASN A 94 18.07 -7.87 -17.10
C ASN A 94 17.70 -7.46 -15.67
N ILE A 95 18.40 -8.05 -14.68
CA ILE A 95 18.19 -7.79 -13.26
C ILE A 95 19.49 -7.27 -12.66
N GLY A 96 19.68 -5.95 -12.74
CA GLY A 96 20.94 -5.30 -12.35
C GLY A 96 21.09 -5.06 -10.85
N SER A 97 20.01 -5.19 -10.07
CA SER A 97 20.02 -4.86 -8.64
C SER A 97 19.21 -5.83 -7.80
N LEU A 98 19.66 -6.07 -6.57
CA LEU A 98 18.96 -6.94 -5.61
C LEU A 98 17.52 -6.48 -5.34
N PRO A 99 17.19 -5.18 -5.19
CA PRO A 99 15.81 -4.72 -5.02
C PRO A 99 14.90 -5.11 -6.19
N GLN A 100 15.43 -5.13 -7.42
CA GLN A 100 14.68 -5.52 -8.62
C GLN A 100 14.38 -7.03 -8.61
N ALA A 101 15.33 -7.86 -8.19
CA ALA A 101 15.12 -9.30 -7.99
C ALA A 101 14.09 -9.60 -6.89
N LEU A 102 14.14 -8.83 -5.79
CA LEU A 102 13.18 -8.94 -4.68
C LEU A 102 11.78 -8.54 -5.15
N TRP A 103 11.63 -7.47 -5.93
CA TRP A 103 10.34 -7.06 -6.49
C TRP A 103 9.70 -8.17 -7.32
N LEU A 104 10.45 -8.74 -8.28
CA LEU A 104 10.01 -9.89 -9.08
C LEU A 104 9.55 -11.04 -8.17
N THR A 105 10.35 -11.38 -7.16
CA THR A 105 10.05 -12.49 -6.25
C THR A 105 8.79 -12.25 -5.43
N ILE A 106 8.58 -11.02 -4.92
CA ILE A 106 7.37 -10.67 -4.16
C ILE A 106 6.13 -10.83 -5.03
N VAL A 107 6.16 -10.28 -6.24
CA VAL A 107 5.03 -10.29 -7.18
C VAL A 107 4.69 -11.72 -7.63
N THR A 108 5.69 -12.58 -7.81
CA THR A 108 5.50 -14.00 -8.11
C THR A 108 4.95 -14.79 -6.92
N MET A 109 5.56 -14.67 -5.72
CA MET A 109 5.14 -15.41 -4.52
C MET A 109 3.74 -14.99 -4.03
N THR A 110 3.37 -13.73 -4.26
CA THR A 110 2.00 -13.23 -3.98
C THR A 110 1.02 -13.55 -5.10
N THR A 111 1.45 -14.23 -6.16
CA THR A 111 0.65 -14.60 -7.35
C THR A 111 0.04 -13.40 -8.10
N VAL A 112 0.56 -12.19 -7.88
CA VAL A 112 0.11 -10.97 -8.56
C VAL A 112 0.55 -10.98 -10.02
N GLY A 113 1.81 -11.38 -10.27
CA GLY A 113 2.32 -11.64 -11.63
C GLY A 113 2.14 -10.48 -12.62
N TYR A 114 2.59 -9.26 -12.28
CA TYR A 114 2.47 -8.10 -13.18
C TYR A 114 3.10 -8.33 -14.55
N GLY A 115 4.18 -9.12 -14.64
CA GLY A 115 4.89 -9.42 -15.89
C GLY A 115 5.71 -8.25 -16.42
N ASP A 116 6.00 -7.26 -15.57
CA ASP A 116 6.86 -6.10 -15.87
C ASP A 116 8.34 -6.48 -15.94
N ILE A 117 8.75 -7.46 -15.15
CA ILE A 117 10.09 -8.04 -15.13
C ILE A 117 9.96 -9.55 -15.19
N VAL A 118 10.76 -10.21 -16.04
CA VAL A 118 10.78 -11.67 -16.16
C VAL A 118 12.21 -12.17 -16.30
N PRO A 119 12.55 -13.33 -15.73
CA PRO A 119 13.86 -13.93 -15.91
C PRO A 119 14.07 -14.35 -17.37
N GLN A 120 15.24 -14.04 -17.93
CA GLN A 120 15.61 -14.47 -19.28
C GLN A 120 16.40 -15.78 -19.27
N SER A 121 17.04 -16.10 -18.14
CA SER A 121 17.77 -17.36 -17.96
C SER A 121 16.79 -18.53 -17.83
N ALA A 122 17.16 -19.69 -18.39
CA ALA A 122 16.40 -20.93 -18.19
C ALA A 122 16.34 -21.31 -16.70
N ALA A 123 17.43 -21.10 -15.95
CA ALA A 123 17.48 -21.38 -14.53
C ALA A 123 16.64 -20.37 -13.71
N GLY A 124 16.62 -19.09 -14.10
CA GLY A 124 15.74 -18.08 -13.51
C GLY A 124 14.26 -18.42 -13.72
N ASN A 125 13.90 -18.87 -14.91
CA ASN A 125 12.56 -19.38 -15.21
C ASN A 125 12.18 -20.59 -14.36
N CYS A 126 13.10 -21.54 -14.14
CA CYS A 126 12.84 -22.66 -13.23
C CYS A 126 12.59 -22.21 -11.78
N ILE A 127 13.27 -21.16 -11.31
CA ILE A 127 13.08 -20.62 -9.97
C ILE A 127 11.70 -19.95 -9.83
N VAL A 128 11.29 -19.19 -10.84
CA VAL A 128 10.00 -18.47 -10.86
C VAL A 128 8.82 -19.38 -11.20
N ALA A 129 9.06 -20.55 -11.79
CA ALA A 129 8.03 -21.54 -12.10
C ALA A 129 7.47 -22.29 -10.88
N VAL A 130 8.14 -22.17 -9.73
CA VAL A 130 7.72 -22.75 -8.43
C VAL A 130 6.83 -21.77 -7.68
#